data_AF-A0A8J4SU82-F1
#
_entry.id   AF-A0A8J4SU82-F1
#
_cell.length_a   1.000
_cell.length_b   1.000
_cell.length_c   1.000
_cell.angle_alpha   90.00
_cell.angle_beta   90.00
_cell.angle_gamma   90.00
#
_symmetry.space_group_name_H-M   'P 1'
#
loop_
_entity.id
_entity.type
_entity.pdbx_description
1 polymer ?
#
loop_
_entity_poly.entity_id
_entity_poly.type
_entity_poly.pdbx_seq_one_letter_code
_entity_poly.pdbx_strand_id
1 'polypeptide(L)'
;MERTVLNAIDVLLPHPHLLTTNPSGDLAACVEQYMNKVGDVALFHSVEGREVHEAFCVCCVDYLRRCAEVSPEVGVNCDNLFSVAHEEKLRKCMQFLVCLGFYPLLDEGVGLPLELRLDSVTYYKCPKNPHDPDRQTKLLEIAKCLLQLRESKLDQLNRLLSPNLFLGDLIAALVQVAYGPSRVVHQSGSQLSPRQPNISYDARRLLWKLMCDLPGHVAMKELFILQGGTAGGVKVKGSVQLPLAPNWLQKTCGHLLSRLMTRPKALGLSKNGRRIPGNGVKSLLLASALVSPGVISYSDSSGCINSLDPRTQPALAQAIARILATTPSVFLTKQSPSDTESLAVKYHSAIAEQVLELLVPSCGRVDSSTTTPIAEDSVSRFGYLVGLTAIHELCNRNAQLGRRLYLSRLFDALHRLVHTGPNEWSESEGQRKFCWLHW
;
A
#
# COMPACT_ATOMS: atom_id res chain seq x y z
N MET A 1 36.12 -1.24 4.31
CA MET A 1 35.12 -0.82 5.31
C MET A 1 33.77 -1.50 5.07
N GLU A 2 33.28 -1.52 3.83
CA GLU A 2 31.98 -2.11 3.45
C GLU A 2 31.81 -3.60 3.83
N ARG A 3 32.79 -4.46 3.52
CA ARG A 3 32.70 -5.90 3.89
C ARG A 3 32.62 -6.15 5.40
N THR A 4 33.28 -5.33 6.21
CA THR A 4 33.23 -5.44 7.67
C THR A 4 31.84 -5.11 8.21
N VAL A 5 31.21 -4.07 7.64
CA VAL A 5 29.82 -3.70 7.93
C VAL A 5 28.88 -4.83 7.55
N LEU A 6 29.00 -5.37 6.33
CA LEU A 6 28.11 -6.44 5.85
C LEU A 6 28.19 -7.69 6.74
N ASN A 7 29.40 -8.11 7.10
CA ASN A 7 29.64 -9.28 7.96
C ASN A 7 29.25 -9.05 9.43
N ALA A 8 28.87 -7.84 9.84
CA ALA A 8 28.43 -7.58 11.21
C ALA A 8 27.08 -8.25 11.53
N ILE A 9 26.30 -8.63 10.51
CA ILE A 9 25.04 -9.36 10.70
C ILE A 9 25.22 -10.74 11.33
N ASP A 10 26.40 -11.35 11.14
CA ASP A 10 26.70 -12.69 11.64
C ASP A 10 26.72 -12.79 13.16
N VAL A 11 27.05 -11.68 13.83
CA VAL A 11 27.09 -11.58 15.30
C VAL A 11 25.82 -10.93 15.86
N LEU A 12 25.08 -10.20 15.02
CA LEU A 12 23.85 -9.51 15.42
C LEU A 12 22.66 -10.46 15.53
N LEU A 13 22.64 -11.58 14.80
CA LEU A 13 21.49 -12.48 14.78
C LEU A 13 21.68 -13.68 15.71
N PRO A 14 20.65 -14.03 16.51
CA PRO A 14 20.64 -15.26 17.28
C PRO A 14 20.82 -16.50 16.39
N HIS A 15 21.44 -17.54 16.94
CA HIS A 15 21.69 -18.77 16.18
C HIS A 15 20.39 -19.55 15.91
N PRO A 16 20.13 -19.98 14.66
CA PRO A 16 18.83 -20.50 14.23
C PRO A 16 18.45 -21.89 14.78
N HIS A 17 19.35 -22.60 15.46
CA HIS A 17 19.15 -24.00 15.88
C HIS A 17 19.09 -24.20 17.39
N LEU A 18 19.13 -23.14 18.18
CA LEU A 18 19.02 -23.24 19.64
C LEU A 18 17.58 -22.96 20.04
N LEU A 19 16.88 -23.99 20.54
CA LEU A 19 15.66 -23.81 21.31
C LEU A 19 16.05 -23.01 22.55
N THR A 20 15.82 -21.69 22.53
CA THR A 20 16.28 -20.82 23.60
C THR A 20 15.37 -20.93 24.82
N THR A 21 15.99 -21.24 25.96
CA THR A 21 15.34 -21.16 27.28
C THR A 21 15.48 -19.76 27.89
N ASN A 22 16.31 -18.89 27.32
CA ASN A 22 16.58 -17.53 27.80
C ASN A 22 16.74 -16.54 26.63
N PRO A 23 15.64 -16.13 25.97
CA PRO A 23 15.68 -15.27 24.79
C PRO A 23 16.32 -13.90 25.09
N SER A 24 16.12 -13.36 26.29
CA SER A 24 16.75 -12.09 26.69
C SER A 24 18.26 -12.20 26.81
N GLY A 25 18.78 -13.32 27.32
CA GLY A 25 20.23 -13.57 27.38
C GLY A 25 20.87 -13.63 26.00
N ASP A 26 20.21 -14.31 25.04
CA ASP A 26 20.72 -14.42 23.67
C ASP A 26 20.78 -13.05 22.97
N LEU A 27 19.72 -12.24 23.12
CA LEU A 27 19.69 -10.89 22.56
C LEU A 27 20.78 -10.00 23.18
N ALA A 28 21.01 -10.10 24.48
CA ALA A 28 22.06 -9.35 25.17
C ALA A 28 23.45 -9.73 24.63
N ALA A 29 23.71 -11.02 24.42
CA ALA A 29 24.96 -11.50 23.83
C ALA A 29 25.15 -10.99 22.39
N CYS A 30 24.10 -10.98 21.57
CA CYS A 30 24.15 -10.42 20.22
C CYS A 30 24.44 -8.90 20.24
N VAL A 31 23.81 -8.14 21.14
CA VAL A 31 24.07 -6.69 21.31
C VAL A 31 25.54 -6.46 21.66
N GLU A 32 26.07 -7.16 22.66
CA GLU A 32 27.46 -7.02 23.09
C GLU A 32 28.44 -7.36 21.96
N GLN A 33 28.23 -8.49 21.27
CA GLN A 33 29.10 -8.90 20.16
C GLN A 33 29.04 -7.91 18.99
N TYR A 34 27.85 -7.39 18.67
CA TYR A 34 27.69 -6.38 17.62
C TYR A 34 28.39 -5.08 17.97
N MET A 35 28.19 -4.57 19.20
CA MET A 35 28.83 -3.35 19.68
C MET A 35 30.35 -3.47 19.68
N ASN A 36 30.90 -4.59 20.12
CA ASN A 36 32.34 -4.86 20.09
C ASN A 36 32.89 -4.93 18.66
N LYS A 37 32.12 -5.47 17.71
CA LYS A 37 32.52 -5.58 16.31
C LYS A 37 32.47 -4.24 15.56
N VAL A 38 31.53 -3.37 15.93
CA VAL A 38 31.32 -2.06 15.31
C VAL A 38 32.23 -0.98 15.93
N GLY A 39 32.41 -0.98 17.25
CA GLY A 39 33.28 -0.05 17.97
C GLY A 39 32.84 1.42 17.92
N ASP A 40 31.55 1.71 17.75
CA ASP A 40 31.01 3.07 17.65
C ASP A 40 30.52 3.60 19.00
N VAL A 41 31.12 4.69 19.46
CA VAL A 41 30.82 5.36 20.73
C VAL A 41 29.40 5.95 20.74
N ALA A 42 28.91 6.45 19.60
CA ALA A 42 27.56 7.00 19.52
C ALA A 42 26.49 5.91 19.65
N LEU A 43 26.76 4.72 19.10
CA LEU A 43 25.91 3.54 19.27
C LEU A 43 25.88 3.09 20.74
N PHE A 44 27.03 3.09 21.41
CA PHE A 44 27.12 2.76 22.84
C PHE A 44 26.18 3.62 23.69
N HIS A 45 26.27 4.94 23.56
CA HIS A 45 25.38 5.86 24.29
C HIS A 45 23.91 5.72 23.89
N SER A 46 23.63 5.27 22.67
CA SER A 46 22.27 5.03 22.21
C SER A 46 21.67 3.75 22.80
N VAL A 47 22.50 2.79 23.23
CA VAL A 47 22.10 1.50 23.80
C VAL A 47 22.08 1.53 25.34
N GLU A 48 22.94 2.34 25.94
CA GLU A 48 23.10 2.44 27.40
C GLU A 48 21.77 2.75 28.12
N GLY A 49 21.46 1.97 29.16
CA GLY A 49 20.27 2.15 29.99
C GLY A 49 18.95 1.67 29.38
N ARG A 50 18.95 1.07 28.18
CA ARG A 50 17.75 0.49 27.56
C ARG A 50 17.51 -0.94 27.97
N GLU A 51 16.26 -1.38 27.85
CA GLU A 51 15.94 -2.81 27.92
C GLU A 51 16.60 -3.58 26.76
N VAL A 52 16.96 -4.84 26.99
CA VAL A 52 17.75 -5.64 26.05
C VAL A 52 17.12 -5.72 24.66
N HIS A 53 15.80 -5.88 24.58
CA HIS A 53 15.10 -5.96 23.29
C HIS A 53 15.12 -4.62 22.54
N GLU A 54 15.07 -3.49 23.25
CA GLU A 54 15.20 -2.16 22.65
C GLU A 54 16.62 -1.90 22.17
N ALA A 55 17.62 -2.24 22.99
CA ALA A 55 19.03 -2.20 22.62
C ALA A 55 19.29 -3.01 21.34
N PHE A 56 18.74 -4.22 21.27
CA PHE A 56 18.82 -5.07 20.07
C PHE A 56 18.19 -4.40 18.84
N CYS A 57 17.00 -3.80 18.97
CA CYS A 57 16.36 -3.05 17.89
C CYS A 57 17.22 -1.86 17.42
N VAL A 58 17.88 -1.14 18.34
CA VAL A 58 18.80 -0.04 18.02
C VAL A 58 19.98 -0.57 17.19
N CYS A 59 20.58 -1.70 17.57
CA CYS A 59 21.66 -2.34 16.80
C CYS A 59 21.18 -2.81 15.41
N CYS A 60 19.97 -3.36 15.29
CA CYS A 60 19.37 -3.68 13.98
C CYS A 60 19.21 -2.45 13.09
N VAL A 61 18.69 -1.35 13.65
CA VAL A 61 18.50 -0.09 12.90
C VAL A 61 19.84 0.50 12.47
N ASP A 62 20.85 0.49 13.35
CA ASP A 62 22.20 0.94 13.02
C ASP A 62 22.80 0.11 11.87
N TYR A 63 22.76 -1.21 11.98
CA TYR A 63 23.23 -2.12 10.93
C TYR A 63 22.56 -1.85 9.58
N LEU A 64 21.23 -1.74 9.57
CA LEU A 64 20.46 -1.52 8.34
C LEU A 64 20.75 -0.14 7.74
N ARG A 65 20.92 0.91 8.56
CA ARG A 65 21.29 2.23 8.08
C ARG A 65 22.67 2.22 7.43
N ARG A 66 23.66 1.58 8.07
CA ARG A 66 25.00 1.39 7.50
C ARG A 66 24.96 0.61 6.20
N CYS A 67 24.08 -0.39 6.07
CA CYS A 67 23.86 -1.10 4.80
C CYS A 67 23.27 -0.19 3.72
N ALA A 68 22.32 0.68 4.07
CA ALA A 68 21.72 1.63 3.13
C ALA A 68 22.71 2.66 2.58
N GLU A 69 23.73 3.00 3.38
CA GLU A 69 24.80 3.95 3.04
C GLU A 69 25.91 3.35 2.16
N VAL A 70 25.97 2.00 2.05
CA VAL A 70 26.92 1.35 1.15
C VAL A 70 26.58 1.74 -0.30
N SER A 71 27.49 2.48 -0.93
CA SER A 71 27.36 2.85 -2.33
C SER A 71 28.02 1.77 -3.18
N PRO A 72 27.37 1.25 -4.23
CA PRO A 72 28.10 0.45 -5.21
C PRO A 72 29.17 1.33 -5.87
N GLU A 73 30.43 0.91 -5.82
CA GLU A 73 31.51 1.56 -6.57
C GLU A 73 31.20 1.50 -8.07
N VAL A 74 31.50 2.59 -8.78
CA VAL A 74 31.26 2.72 -10.22
C VAL A 74 32.05 1.61 -10.95
N GLY A 75 31.35 0.63 -11.51
CA GLY A 75 31.93 -0.45 -12.32
C GLY A 75 31.85 -1.86 -11.71
N VAL A 76 31.41 -2.03 -10.46
CA VAL A 76 31.11 -3.35 -9.90
C VAL A 76 29.68 -3.74 -10.28
N ASN A 77 29.51 -4.95 -10.81
CA ASN A 77 28.19 -5.50 -11.10
C ASN A 77 27.37 -5.53 -9.80
N CYS A 78 26.42 -4.60 -9.66
CA CYS A 78 25.70 -4.31 -8.42
C CYS A 78 24.82 -5.48 -7.94
N ASP A 79 24.61 -6.47 -8.81
CA ASP A 79 23.73 -7.62 -8.57
C ASP A 79 24.26 -8.61 -7.50
N ASN A 80 25.52 -8.48 -7.06
CA ASN A 80 26.16 -9.51 -6.21
C ASN A 80 26.78 -8.98 -4.90
N LEU A 81 26.37 -7.81 -4.38
CA LEU A 81 26.93 -7.31 -3.12
C LEU A 81 26.53 -8.20 -1.93
N PHE A 82 25.27 -8.62 -1.88
CA PHE A 82 24.78 -9.60 -0.90
C PHE A 82 24.66 -10.97 -1.56
N SER A 83 25.31 -11.99 -1.00
CA SER A 83 25.02 -13.38 -1.36
C SER A 83 23.60 -13.76 -0.91
N VAL A 84 23.01 -14.83 -1.47
CA VAL A 84 21.71 -15.39 -1.02
C VAL A 84 21.66 -15.63 0.50
N ALA A 85 22.76 -16.11 1.09
CA ALA A 85 22.86 -16.33 2.53
C ALA A 85 22.79 -15.01 3.35
N HIS A 86 23.32 -13.92 2.79
CA HIS A 86 23.27 -12.59 3.42
C HIS A 86 21.88 -11.97 3.27
N GLU A 87 21.21 -12.13 2.11
CA GLU A 87 19.82 -11.70 1.94
C GLU A 87 18.87 -12.38 2.95
N GLU A 88 19.08 -13.67 3.22
CA GLU A 88 18.30 -14.39 4.23
C GLU A 88 18.56 -13.87 5.65
N LYS A 89 19.82 -13.54 5.98
CA LYS A 89 20.14 -12.90 7.26
C LYS A 89 19.51 -11.51 7.36
N LEU A 90 19.55 -10.70 6.29
CA LEU A 90 18.89 -9.39 6.24
C LEU A 90 17.38 -9.52 6.48
N ARG A 91 16.74 -10.50 5.84
CA ARG A 91 15.34 -10.82 6.07
C ARG A 91 15.10 -11.16 7.54
N LYS A 92 15.91 -12.01 8.15
CA LYS A 92 15.80 -12.34 9.60
C LYS A 92 15.99 -11.12 10.49
N CYS A 93 16.96 -10.24 10.19
CA CYS A 93 17.14 -8.98 10.90
C CYS A 93 15.87 -8.12 10.86
N MET A 94 15.26 -8.00 9.67
CA MET A 94 13.96 -7.32 9.51
C MET A 94 12.83 -8.01 10.29
N GLN A 95 12.76 -9.34 10.32
CA GLN A 95 11.76 -10.08 11.10
C GLN A 95 11.89 -9.77 12.60
N PHE A 96 13.11 -9.74 13.15
CA PHE A 96 13.33 -9.35 14.54
C PHE A 96 12.95 -7.89 14.78
N LEU A 97 13.32 -6.97 13.88
CA LEU A 97 12.96 -5.57 14.00
C LEU A 97 11.44 -5.34 13.96
N VAL A 98 10.71 -6.12 13.16
CA VAL A 98 9.24 -6.11 13.16
C VAL A 98 8.67 -6.69 14.45
N CYS A 99 9.19 -7.84 14.89
CA CYS A 99 8.72 -8.54 16.08
C CYS A 99 8.96 -7.76 17.39
N LEU A 100 10.15 -7.18 17.54
CA LEU A 100 10.62 -6.54 18.77
C LEU A 100 10.50 -5.01 18.73
N GLY A 101 10.50 -4.40 17.54
CA GLY A 101 10.50 -2.95 17.34
C GLY A 101 9.15 -2.40 16.90
N PHE A 102 8.58 -2.88 15.79
CA PHE A 102 7.29 -2.36 15.33
C PHE A 102 6.12 -2.88 16.15
N TYR A 103 5.93 -4.20 16.17
CA TYR A 103 4.72 -4.82 16.66
C TYR A 103 4.38 -4.51 18.14
N PRO A 104 5.35 -4.45 19.07
CA PRO A 104 5.07 -4.08 20.46
C PRO A 104 4.62 -2.63 20.63
N LEU A 105 4.99 -1.75 19.68
CA LEU A 105 4.65 -0.33 19.66
C LEU A 105 3.37 -0.04 18.84
N LEU A 106 2.84 -1.00 18.09
CA LEU A 106 1.58 -0.88 17.37
C LEU A 106 0.37 -1.10 18.30
N ASP A 107 -0.61 -0.22 18.20
CA ASP A 107 -1.91 -0.36 18.85
C ASP A 107 -2.59 -1.66 18.39
N GLU A 108 -3.50 -2.19 19.21
CA GLU A 108 -4.25 -3.40 18.86
C GLU A 108 -5.02 -3.24 17.55
N GLY A 109 -4.96 -4.28 16.71
CA GLY A 109 -5.58 -4.29 15.39
C GLY A 109 -4.88 -3.42 14.33
N VAL A 110 -3.77 -2.75 14.65
CA VAL A 110 -2.94 -2.03 13.67
C VAL A 110 -1.89 -2.98 13.09
N GLY A 111 -1.91 -3.16 11.78
CA GLY A 111 -1.03 -4.09 11.07
C GLY A 111 -1.51 -5.55 11.14
N LEU A 112 -0.82 -6.41 10.40
CA LEU A 112 -1.14 -7.84 10.37
C LEU A 112 -0.54 -8.57 11.58
N PRO A 113 -1.29 -9.47 12.25
CA PRO A 113 -0.76 -10.33 13.31
C PRO A 113 0.52 -11.05 12.89
N LEU A 114 1.46 -11.23 13.83
CA LEU A 114 2.74 -11.89 13.56
C LEU A 114 2.54 -13.34 13.15
N GLU A 115 1.51 -14.00 13.70
CA GLU A 115 1.15 -15.39 13.41
C GLU A 115 0.77 -15.62 11.95
N LEU A 116 0.36 -14.58 11.23
CA LEU A 116 0.00 -14.68 9.81
C LEU A 116 1.21 -14.50 8.88
N ARG A 117 2.40 -14.19 9.41
CA ARG A 117 3.53 -13.71 8.60
C ARG A 117 4.90 -14.22 9.02
N LEU A 118 5.08 -14.63 10.27
CA LEU A 118 6.37 -15.02 10.83
C LEU A 118 6.26 -16.36 11.57
N ASP A 119 6.71 -17.43 10.92
CA ASP A 119 6.71 -18.80 11.49
C ASP A 119 7.70 -18.96 12.66
N SER A 120 8.73 -18.11 12.73
CA SER A 120 9.88 -18.22 13.63
C SER A 120 9.71 -17.54 15.00
N VAL A 121 8.59 -16.84 15.23
CA VAL A 121 8.48 -15.82 16.30
C VAL A 121 7.89 -16.33 17.62
N THR A 122 7.76 -17.64 17.78
CA THR A 122 7.22 -18.24 19.02
C THR A 122 8.07 -17.94 20.26
N TYR A 123 9.36 -17.63 20.11
CA TYR A 123 10.30 -17.51 21.25
C TYR A 123 10.69 -16.08 21.65
N TYR A 124 10.44 -15.07 20.80
CA TYR A 124 10.89 -13.69 21.01
C TYR A 124 9.73 -12.67 21.05
N LYS A 125 8.61 -13.05 21.67
CA LYS A 125 7.47 -12.14 21.83
C LYS A 125 7.74 -11.13 22.94
N CYS A 126 7.88 -9.86 22.57
CA CYS A 126 7.88 -8.76 23.53
C CYS A 126 6.41 -8.39 23.87
N PRO A 127 6.06 -8.20 25.16
CA PRO A 127 4.74 -7.69 25.51
C PRO A 127 4.54 -6.29 24.91
N LYS A 128 3.30 -6.00 24.51
CA LYS A 128 2.95 -4.66 24.04
C LYS A 128 3.04 -3.68 25.21
N ASN A 129 3.73 -2.56 25.01
CA ASN A 129 3.73 -1.47 25.97
C ASN A 129 2.96 -0.27 25.38
N PRO A 130 1.63 -0.22 25.56
CA PRO A 130 0.82 0.87 25.01
C PRO A 130 1.09 2.21 25.69
N HIS A 131 1.82 2.23 26.81
CA HIS A 131 2.10 3.43 27.61
C HIS A 131 3.53 3.96 27.45
N ASP A 132 4.32 3.40 26.52
CA ASP A 132 5.65 3.93 26.21
C ASP A 132 5.55 5.42 25.77
N PRO A 133 6.17 6.36 26.49
CA PRO A 133 6.10 7.79 26.18
C PRO A 133 6.77 8.15 24.84
N ASP A 134 7.74 7.35 24.39
CA ASP A 134 8.52 7.58 23.18
C ASP A 134 8.08 6.71 22.00
N ARG A 135 6.96 5.99 22.15
CA ARG A 135 6.39 5.06 21.17
C ARG A 135 6.33 5.62 19.74
N GLN A 136 5.84 6.85 19.59
CA GLN A 136 5.72 7.49 18.27
C GLN A 136 7.09 7.84 17.68
N THR A 137 8.03 8.30 18.52
CA THR A 137 9.40 8.63 18.12
C THR A 137 10.14 7.37 17.65
N LYS A 138 10.10 6.31 18.46
CA LYS A 138 10.70 5.00 18.15
C LYS A 138 10.13 4.43 16.84
N LEU A 139 8.81 4.41 16.67
CA LEU A 139 8.17 3.96 15.42
C LEU A 139 8.63 4.77 14.21
N LEU A 140 8.71 6.10 14.33
CA LEU A 140 9.13 6.96 13.22
C LEU A 140 10.60 6.77 12.86
N GLU A 141 11.49 6.56 13.84
CA GLU A 141 12.91 6.29 13.59
C GLU A 141 13.12 4.99 12.83
N ILE A 142 12.44 3.91 13.25
CA ILE A 142 12.49 2.63 12.54
C ILE A 142 11.90 2.79 11.13
N ALA A 143 10.75 3.47 10.99
CA ALA A 143 10.14 3.72 9.69
C ALA A 143 11.05 4.54 8.75
N LYS A 144 11.78 5.53 9.25
CA LYS A 144 12.76 6.31 8.47
C LYS A 144 13.92 5.43 7.98
N CYS A 145 14.43 4.52 8.82
CA CYS A 145 15.44 3.55 8.40
C CYS A 145 14.93 2.66 7.25
N LEU A 146 13.70 2.14 7.35
CA LEU A 146 13.11 1.33 6.28
C LEU A 146 12.87 2.10 4.98
N LEU A 147 12.50 3.38 5.08
CA LEU A 147 12.38 4.26 3.91
C LEU A 147 13.75 4.46 3.23
N GLN A 148 14.83 4.60 3.99
CA GLN A 148 16.19 4.67 3.43
C GLN A 148 16.57 3.39 2.68
N LEU A 149 16.23 2.21 3.22
CA LEU A 149 16.44 0.93 2.52
C LEU A 149 15.68 0.86 1.20
N ARG A 150 14.44 1.34 1.17
CA ARG A 150 13.62 1.40 -0.06
C ARG A 150 14.19 2.38 -1.08
N GLU A 151 14.79 3.47 -0.64
CA GLU A 151 15.43 4.47 -1.50
C GLU A 151 16.86 4.07 -1.91
N SER A 152 17.38 2.95 -1.41
CA SER A 152 18.70 2.44 -1.77
C SER A 152 18.77 2.07 -3.25
N LYS A 153 19.95 2.29 -3.84
CA LYS A 153 20.28 1.86 -5.21
C LYS A 153 20.48 0.34 -5.30
N LEU A 154 20.65 -0.34 -4.17
CA LEU A 154 20.82 -1.78 -4.12
C LEU A 154 19.44 -2.45 -4.14
N ASP A 155 19.10 -3.10 -5.25
CA ASP A 155 17.81 -3.77 -5.40
C ASP A 155 17.56 -4.81 -4.30
N GLN A 156 18.62 -5.47 -3.81
CA GLN A 156 18.56 -6.45 -2.72
C GLN A 156 17.95 -5.84 -1.44
N LEU A 157 18.31 -4.59 -1.11
CA LEU A 157 17.77 -3.87 0.05
C LEU A 157 16.36 -3.33 -0.21
N ASN A 158 16.13 -2.78 -1.41
CA ASN A 158 14.81 -2.29 -1.80
C ASN A 158 13.76 -3.43 -1.78
N ARG A 159 14.12 -4.62 -2.26
CA ARG A 159 13.26 -5.81 -2.28
C ARG A 159 12.75 -6.24 -0.91
N LEU A 160 13.44 -5.91 0.19
CA LEU A 160 12.95 -6.16 1.55
C LEU A 160 11.61 -5.44 1.82
N LEU A 161 11.37 -4.30 1.16
CA LEU A 161 10.15 -3.50 1.28
C LEU A 161 9.19 -3.76 0.11
N SER A 162 9.21 -4.98 -0.44
CA SER A 162 8.23 -5.44 -1.41
C SER A 162 6.87 -5.77 -0.74
N PRO A 163 5.76 -5.79 -1.50
CA PRO A 163 4.40 -5.93 -0.95
C PRO A 163 4.15 -7.21 -0.15
N ASN A 164 4.93 -8.27 -0.41
CA ASN A 164 4.77 -9.56 0.27
C ASN A 164 5.75 -9.75 1.44
N LEU A 165 6.55 -8.72 1.75
CA LEU A 165 7.50 -8.73 2.86
C LEU A 165 7.10 -7.64 3.88
N PHE A 166 7.93 -6.62 4.09
CA PHE A 166 7.80 -5.69 5.22
C PHE A 166 7.15 -4.35 4.84
N LEU A 167 6.64 -4.20 3.61
CA LEU A 167 5.97 -2.97 3.17
C LEU A 167 4.72 -2.66 4.02
N GLY A 168 3.92 -3.69 4.32
CA GLY A 168 2.72 -3.54 5.13
C GLY A 168 3.02 -3.05 6.56
N ASP A 169 4.12 -3.52 7.16
CA ASP A 169 4.57 -3.07 8.49
C ASP A 169 4.97 -1.60 8.48
N LEU A 170 5.74 -1.18 7.47
CA LEU A 170 6.14 0.21 7.29
C LEU A 170 4.93 1.13 7.14
N ILE A 171 3.95 0.74 6.32
CA ILE A 171 2.73 1.52 6.13
C ILE A 171 1.91 1.58 7.43
N ALA A 172 1.75 0.46 8.14
CA ALA A 172 1.04 0.42 9.41
C ALA A 172 1.65 1.36 10.46
N ALA A 173 2.98 1.33 10.60
CA ALA A 173 3.71 2.21 11.50
C ALA A 173 3.54 3.69 11.13
N LEU A 174 3.75 4.04 9.85
CA LEU A 174 3.60 5.41 9.39
C LEU A 174 2.16 5.92 9.57
N VAL A 175 1.14 5.10 9.27
CA VAL A 175 -0.27 5.47 9.46
C VAL A 175 -0.58 5.71 10.94
N GLN A 176 -0.08 4.85 11.84
CA GLN A 176 -0.27 5.04 13.27
C GLN A 176 0.40 6.31 13.80
N VAL A 177 1.65 6.59 13.40
CA VAL A 177 2.33 7.83 13.83
C VAL A 177 1.64 9.07 13.25
N ALA A 178 1.15 8.98 12.01
CA ALA A 178 0.51 10.07 11.29
C ALA A 178 -0.90 10.42 11.81
N TYR A 179 -1.69 9.41 12.18
CA TYR A 179 -3.14 9.55 12.40
C TYR A 179 -3.67 8.77 13.61
N GLY A 180 -2.84 7.95 14.26
CA GLY A 180 -3.25 7.17 15.42
C GLY A 180 -3.66 8.07 16.60
N PRO A 181 -4.51 7.55 17.49
CA PRO A 181 -4.94 8.31 18.67
C PRO A 181 -3.73 8.61 19.55
N SER A 182 -3.46 9.90 19.80
CA SER A 182 -2.39 10.29 20.72
C SER A 182 -2.83 10.01 22.15
N ARG A 183 -2.30 8.95 22.77
CA ARG A 183 -2.57 8.59 24.17
C ARG A 183 -1.66 9.37 25.11
N VAL A 184 -1.59 10.70 24.96
CA VAL A 184 -0.83 11.52 25.91
C VAL A 184 -1.61 11.54 27.21
N VAL A 185 -1.10 10.82 28.20
CA VAL A 185 -1.49 11.04 29.59
C VAL A 185 -1.09 12.48 29.90
N HIS A 186 -2.06 13.37 29.98
CA HIS A 186 -1.86 14.68 30.57
C HIS A 186 -1.48 14.46 32.03
N GLN A 187 -0.17 14.36 32.32
CA GLN A 187 0.32 14.64 33.65
C GLN A 187 0.06 16.12 33.89
N SER A 188 -1.01 16.39 34.61
CA SER A 188 -1.35 17.70 35.17
C SER A 188 -0.11 18.26 35.89
N GLY A 189 0.52 19.28 35.30
CA GLY A 189 1.46 20.15 36.02
C GLY A 189 2.87 20.31 35.46
N SER A 190 3.25 19.74 34.31
CA SER A 190 4.58 20.01 33.73
C SER A 190 4.51 20.39 32.25
N GLN A 191 5.43 21.27 31.87
CA GLN A 191 5.38 22.15 30.71
C GLN A 191 5.08 21.44 29.38
N LEU A 192 4.25 22.09 28.57
CA LEU A 192 3.94 21.75 27.18
C LEU A 192 5.22 21.51 26.38
N SER A 193 5.62 20.25 26.19
CA SER A 193 6.66 19.90 25.23
C SER A 193 6.11 20.06 23.80
N PRO A 194 6.63 21.00 22.98
CA PRO A 194 6.10 21.30 21.65
C PRO A 194 6.46 20.25 20.57
N ARG A 195 6.87 19.03 20.96
CA ARG A 195 7.54 18.06 20.07
C ARG A 195 6.59 17.16 19.28
N GLN A 196 5.38 16.89 19.77
CA GLN A 196 4.40 16.02 19.09
C GLN A 196 3.81 16.53 17.76
N PRO A 197 3.47 17.82 17.56
CA PRO A 197 2.86 18.25 16.29
C PRO A 197 3.79 18.07 15.08
N ASN A 198 5.11 18.05 15.30
CA ASN A 198 6.09 17.88 14.23
C ASN A 198 6.19 16.41 13.76
N ILE A 199 6.14 15.45 14.69
CA ILE A 199 6.29 14.00 14.39
C ILE A 199 5.13 13.49 13.52
N SER A 200 3.88 13.78 13.89
CA SER A 200 2.73 13.36 13.09
C SER A 200 2.65 14.10 11.74
N TYR A 201 3.14 15.33 11.65
CA TYR A 201 3.25 16.03 10.36
C TYR A 201 4.29 15.39 9.44
N ASP A 202 5.48 15.10 9.97
CA ASP A 202 6.54 14.41 9.23
C ASP A 202 6.09 13.02 8.77
N ALA A 203 5.45 12.24 9.65
CA ALA A 203 4.92 10.93 9.30
C ALA A 203 3.84 11.02 8.19
N ARG A 204 2.95 12.02 8.23
CA ARG A 204 1.98 12.27 7.15
C ARG A 204 2.67 12.58 5.82
N ARG A 205 3.73 13.40 5.84
CA ARG A 205 4.51 13.74 4.64
C ARG A 205 5.19 12.49 4.07
N LEU A 206 5.87 11.72 4.90
CA LEU A 206 6.58 10.49 4.51
C LEU A 206 5.61 9.42 4.00
N LEU A 207 4.49 9.20 4.69
CA LEU A 207 3.44 8.27 4.26
C LEU A 207 2.89 8.67 2.90
N TRP A 208 2.53 9.95 2.70
CA TRP A 208 1.98 10.39 1.44
C TRP A 208 3.00 10.28 0.30
N LYS A 209 4.28 10.59 0.55
CA LYS A 209 5.37 10.37 -0.41
C LYS A 209 5.47 8.88 -0.77
N LEU A 210 5.53 7.98 0.21
CA LEU A 210 5.56 6.53 -0.01
C LEU A 210 4.37 6.05 -0.85
N MET A 211 3.15 6.48 -0.52
CA MET A 211 1.94 6.14 -1.29
C MET A 211 2.01 6.66 -2.73
N CYS A 212 2.68 7.80 -2.94
CA CYS A 212 2.85 8.39 -4.26
C CYS A 212 3.92 7.69 -5.12
N ASP A 213 4.94 7.12 -4.48
CA ASP A 213 6.08 6.45 -5.10
C ASP A 213 5.82 4.97 -5.38
N LEU A 214 4.79 4.39 -4.77
CA LEU A 214 4.36 3.02 -5.05
C LEU A 214 3.48 2.97 -6.31
N PRO A 215 3.47 1.84 -7.04
CA PRO A 215 2.42 1.59 -8.03
C PRO A 215 1.04 1.71 -7.36
N GLY A 216 0.11 2.45 -7.99
CA GLY A 216 -1.17 2.79 -7.36
C GLY A 216 -1.95 1.58 -6.85
N HIS A 217 -1.94 0.47 -7.60
CA HIS A 217 -2.60 -0.77 -7.20
C HIS A 217 -1.94 -1.45 -5.99
N VAL A 218 -0.61 -1.33 -5.83
CA VAL A 218 0.11 -1.82 -4.65
C VAL A 218 -0.27 -0.98 -3.43
N ALA A 219 -0.20 0.35 -3.53
CA ALA A 219 -0.59 1.24 -2.43
C ALA A 219 -2.03 0.99 -1.97
N MET A 220 -2.97 0.84 -2.91
CA MET A 220 -4.37 0.55 -2.59
C MET A 220 -4.57 -0.86 -2.00
N LYS A 221 -3.83 -1.87 -2.49
CA LYS A 221 -3.85 -3.24 -1.94
C LYS A 221 -3.42 -3.23 -0.46
N GLU A 222 -2.30 -2.60 -0.15
CA GLU A 222 -1.81 -2.51 1.24
C GLU A 222 -2.81 -1.77 2.14
N LEU A 223 -3.45 -0.71 1.64
CA LEU A 223 -4.50 0.00 2.38
C LEU A 223 -5.77 -0.84 2.58
N PHE A 224 -6.10 -1.77 1.68
CA PHE A 224 -7.19 -2.72 1.90
C PHE A 224 -6.83 -3.75 2.97
N ILE A 225 -5.63 -4.33 2.90
CA ILE A 225 -5.14 -5.28 3.90
C ILE A 225 -5.14 -4.63 5.29
N LEU A 226 -4.69 -3.37 5.39
CA LEU A 226 -4.62 -2.62 6.64
C LEU A 226 -6.00 -2.23 7.21
N GLN A 227 -7.05 -2.19 6.39
CA GLN A 227 -8.43 -2.02 6.86
C GLN A 227 -8.99 -3.27 7.55
N GLY A 228 -8.31 -4.41 7.42
CA GLY A 228 -8.72 -5.67 8.04
C GLY A 228 -9.94 -6.31 7.38
N GLY A 229 -10.45 -7.35 8.02
CA GLY A 229 -11.64 -8.08 7.57
C GLY A 229 -12.94 -7.47 8.08
N THR A 230 -14.08 -7.93 7.55
CA THR A 230 -15.40 -7.53 8.05
C THR A 230 -15.88 -8.46 9.17
N ALA A 231 -16.48 -7.89 10.22
CA ALA A 231 -17.13 -8.68 11.27
C ALA A 231 -18.33 -9.44 10.69
N GLY A 232 -18.32 -10.78 10.75
CA GLY A 232 -19.42 -11.63 10.27
C GLY A 232 -19.34 -12.05 8.81
N GLY A 233 -18.20 -11.88 8.13
CA GLY A 233 -18.00 -12.37 6.78
C GLY A 233 -18.15 -13.91 6.67
N VAL A 234 -18.81 -14.36 5.60
CA VAL A 234 -18.94 -15.80 5.27
C VAL A 234 -17.54 -16.40 5.16
N LYS A 235 -17.26 -17.46 5.94
CA LYS A 235 -15.99 -18.20 5.86
C LYS A 235 -15.90 -18.87 4.48
N VAL A 236 -15.12 -18.29 3.58
CA VAL A 236 -14.77 -18.94 2.31
C VAL A 236 -13.65 -19.95 2.60
N LYS A 237 -13.85 -21.20 2.18
CA LYS A 237 -12.86 -22.28 2.37
C LYS A 237 -11.56 -21.90 1.66
N GLY A 238 -10.45 -21.82 2.40
CA GLY A 238 -9.14 -21.38 1.90
C GLY A 238 -8.86 -19.89 1.98
N SER A 239 -9.79 -19.06 2.46
CA SER A 239 -9.56 -17.63 2.71
C SER A 239 -8.93 -17.37 4.08
N VAL A 240 -7.97 -16.45 4.13
CA VAL A 240 -7.41 -15.95 5.40
C VAL A 240 -8.35 -14.88 5.95
N GLN A 241 -8.94 -15.11 7.13
CA GLN A 241 -9.72 -14.09 7.81
C GLN A 241 -8.78 -13.09 8.47
N LEU A 242 -8.79 -11.85 7.97
CA LEU A 242 -8.09 -10.75 8.60
C LEU A 242 -8.85 -10.27 9.83
N PRO A 243 -8.15 -9.94 10.94
CA PRO A 243 -8.80 -9.31 12.09
C PRO A 243 -9.40 -7.95 11.68
N LEU A 244 -10.41 -7.51 12.43
CA LEU A 244 -11.02 -6.20 12.21
C LEU A 244 -10.05 -5.10 12.65
N ALA A 245 -9.74 -4.15 11.77
CA ALA A 245 -8.93 -2.99 12.12
C ALA A 245 -9.73 -1.98 12.95
N PRO A 246 -9.09 -1.14 13.80
CA PRO A 246 -9.77 -0.07 14.51
C PRO A 246 -10.53 0.90 13.59
N ASN A 247 -11.66 1.43 14.05
CA ASN A 247 -12.50 2.35 13.26
C ASN A 247 -11.74 3.59 12.75
N TRP A 248 -10.80 4.14 13.53
CA TRP A 248 -9.99 5.29 13.11
C TRP A 248 -9.05 4.92 11.95
N LEU A 249 -8.53 3.69 11.95
CA LEU A 249 -7.63 3.18 10.92
C LEU A 249 -8.41 2.95 9.63
N GLN A 250 -9.58 2.31 9.72
CA GLN A 250 -10.46 2.11 8.57
C GLN A 250 -10.83 3.42 7.88
N LYS A 251 -11.24 4.45 8.66
CA LYS A 251 -11.56 5.78 8.14
C LYS A 251 -10.35 6.44 7.47
N THR A 252 -9.18 6.37 8.10
CA THR A 252 -7.94 6.93 7.57
C THR A 252 -7.54 6.27 6.25
N CYS A 253 -7.56 4.94 6.18
CA CYS A 253 -7.28 4.21 4.94
C CYS A 253 -8.29 4.56 3.85
N GLY A 254 -9.59 4.65 4.17
CA GLY A 254 -10.61 5.11 3.22
C GLY A 254 -10.36 6.54 2.69
N HIS A 255 -9.87 7.44 3.54
CA HIS A 255 -9.48 8.80 3.13
C HIS A 255 -8.26 8.80 2.20
N LEU A 256 -7.25 7.98 2.50
CA LEU A 256 -6.06 7.82 1.67
C LEU A 256 -6.41 7.20 0.31
N LEU A 257 -7.25 6.17 0.28
CA LEU A 257 -7.78 5.57 -0.95
C LEU A 257 -8.51 6.62 -1.80
N SER A 258 -9.39 7.42 -1.19
CA SER A 258 -10.13 8.49 -1.88
C SER A 258 -9.18 9.49 -2.53
N ARG A 259 -8.12 9.91 -1.82
CA ARG A 259 -7.09 10.81 -2.36
C ARG A 259 -6.29 10.18 -3.49
N LEU A 260 -5.95 8.89 -3.39
CA LEU A 260 -5.23 8.16 -4.44
C LEU A 260 -6.09 8.02 -5.71
N MET A 261 -7.40 7.78 -5.56
CA MET A 261 -8.32 7.65 -6.70
C MET A 261 -8.45 8.92 -7.54
N THR A 262 -8.43 10.09 -6.89
CA THR A 262 -8.55 11.39 -7.57
C THR A 262 -7.20 12.03 -7.88
N ARG A 263 -6.08 11.33 -7.65
CA ARG A 263 -4.75 11.86 -7.92
C ARG A 263 -4.60 12.13 -9.42
N PRO A 264 -4.22 13.35 -9.84
CA PRO A 264 -3.89 13.60 -11.24
C PRO A 264 -2.62 12.83 -11.61
N LYS A 265 -2.53 12.33 -12.86
CA LYS A 265 -1.26 11.79 -13.36
C LYS A 265 -0.21 12.92 -13.36
N ALA A 266 0.87 12.75 -12.60
CA ALA A 266 2.03 13.62 -12.73
C ALA A 266 2.70 13.27 -14.06
N LEU A 267 2.88 14.27 -14.93
CA LEU A 267 3.38 14.23 -16.31
C LEU A 267 2.32 13.99 -17.38
N GLY A 268 2.01 15.10 -18.07
CA GLY A 268 1.32 15.14 -19.35
C GLY A 268 0.19 16.16 -19.34
N LEU A 269 0.50 17.41 -19.65
CA LEU A 269 -0.42 18.15 -20.51
C LEU A 269 -0.55 17.28 -21.77
N SER A 270 -1.73 16.71 -22.01
CA SER A 270 -2.01 16.18 -23.34
C SER A 270 -1.70 17.29 -24.34
N LYS A 271 -1.16 16.95 -25.53
CA LYS A 271 -0.81 17.91 -26.60
C LYS A 271 -1.96 18.90 -26.95
N ASN A 272 -3.17 18.64 -26.45
CA ASN A 272 -4.39 19.43 -26.66
C ASN A 272 -4.93 20.13 -25.40
N GLY A 273 -4.13 20.32 -24.34
CA GLY A 273 -4.55 21.04 -23.12
C GLY A 273 -5.60 20.33 -22.24
N ARG A 274 -6.02 19.10 -22.60
CA ARG A 274 -6.93 18.29 -21.76
C ARG A 274 -6.16 17.64 -20.61
N ARG A 275 -6.73 17.69 -19.40
CA ARG A 275 -6.24 16.92 -18.25
C ARG A 275 -6.23 15.44 -18.62
N ILE A 276 -5.09 14.77 -18.42
CA ILE A 276 -5.05 13.31 -18.52
C ILE A 276 -5.72 12.77 -17.26
N PRO A 277 -6.81 11.99 -17.38
CA PRO A 277 -7.48 11.41 -16.23
C PRO A 277 -6.51 10.51 -15.45
N GLY A 278 -6.72 10.48 -14.12
CA GLY A 278 -5.95 9.64 -13.19
C GLY A 278 -6.00 8.16 -13.57
N ASN A 279 -5.10 7.35 -13.02
CA ASN A 279 -5.20 5.89 -13.11
C ASN A 279 -5.76 5.28 -11.81
N GLY A 280 -6.41 6.09 -10.98
CA GLY A 280 -6.87 5.73 -9.65
C GLY A 280 -7.94 4.65 -9.66
N VAL A 281 -8.97 4.79 -10.49
CA VAL A 281 -10.04 3.77 -10.61
C VAL A 281 -9.49 2.45 -11.17
N LYS A 282 -8.61 2.51 -12.19
CA LYS A 282 -7.93 1.31 -12.71
C LYS A 282 -7.04 0.65 -11.64
N SER A 283 -6.35 1.44 -10.84
CA SER A 283 -5.54 0.94 -9.73
C SER A 283 -6.40 0.27 -8.66
N LEU A 284 -7.56 0.84 -8.36
CA LEU A 284 -8.53 0.28 -7.42
C LEU A 284 -9.05 -1.09 -7.90
N LEU A 285 -9.38 -1.20 -9.19
CA LEU A 285 -9.79 -2.46 -9.81
C LEU A 285 -8.73 -3.55 -9.64
N LEU A 286 -7.49 -3.23 -10.02
CA LEU A 286 -6.37 -4.16 -9.91
C LEU A 286 -6.10 -4.54 -8.45
N ALA A 287 -6.10 -3.57 -7.53
CA ALA A 287 -5.93 -3.84 -6.10
C ALA A 287 -7.03 -4.77 -5.56
N SER A 288 -8.28 -4.51 -5.93
CA SER A 288 -9.45 -5.29 -5.50
C SER A 288 -9.40 -6.73 -6.03
N ALA A 289 -8.94 -6.91 -7.27
CA ALA A 289 -8.74 -8.23 -7.85
C ALA A 289 -7.59 -8.99 -7.18
N LEU A 290 -6.49 -8.31 -6.84
CA LEU A 290 -5.35 -8.92 -6.16
C LEU A 290 -5.66 -9.40 -4.74
N VAL A 291 -6.62 -8.77 -4.05
CA VAL A 291 -7.08 -9.21 -2.72
C VAL A 291 -8.26 -10.18 -2.77
N SER A 292 -8.84 -10.41 -3.96
CA SER A 292 -10.01 -11.28 -4.16
C SER A 292 -9.72 -12.37 -5.19
N PRO A 293 -9.04 -13.47 -4.80
CA PRO A 293 -8.76 -14.58 -5.71
C PRO A 293 -10.06 -15.13 -6.32
N GLY A 294 -10.01 -15.48 -7.61
CA GLY A 294 -11.17 -16.08 -8.31
C GLY A 294 -12.19 -15.07 -8.87
N VAL A 295 -11.85 -13.77 -8.95
CA VAL A 295 -12.65 -12.74 -9.63
C VAL A 295 -12.23 -12.56 -11.10
N ILE A 296 -10.94 -12.69 -11.37
CA ILE A 296 -10.33 -12.53 -12.69
C ILE A 296 -9.65 -13.85 -13.05
N SER A 297 -9.90 -14.34 -14.28
CA SER A 297 -9.19 -15.50 -14.79
C SER A 297 -7.76 -15.11 -15.14
N TYR A 298 -6.81 -15.65 -14.39
CA TYR A 298 -5.41 -15.68 -14.78
C TYR A 298 -5.12 -17.08 -15.32
N SER A 299 -4.80 -17.19 -16.61
CA SER A 299 -4.15 -18.39 -17.12
C SER A 299 -2.66 -18.27 -16.77
N ASP A 300 -2.28 -18.73 -15.59
CA ASP A 300 -0.86 -19.01 -15.36
C ASP A 300 -0.43 -20.15 -16.29
N SER A 301 0.83 -20.15 -16.71
CA SER A 301 1.43 -21.17 -17.58
C SER A 301 1.39 -22.59 -16.99
N SER A 302 0.88 -22.78 -15.75
CA SER A 302 0.66 -24.08 -15.12
C SER A 302 -0.74 -24.67 -15.33
N GLY A 303 -1.66 -24.00 -16.04
CA GLY A 303 -2.94 -24.58 -16.45
C GLY A 303 -3.96 -24.81 -15.32
N CYS A 304 -3.73 -24.27 -14.11
CA CYS A 304 -4.71 -24.33 -13.03
C CYS A 304 -5.82 -23.32 -13.29
N ILE A 305 -6.97 -23.77 -13.82
CA ILE A 305 -8.20 -22.97 -13.86
C ILE A 305 -8.65 -22.76 -12.42
N ASN A 306 -8.40 -21.57 -11.87
CA ASN A 306 -9.09 -21.15 -10.65
C ASN A 306 -10.59 -21.19 -10.95
N SER A 307 -11.35 -22.07 -10.29
CA SER A 307 -12.80 -22.13 -10.42
C SER A 307 -13.38 -20.77 -10.03
N LEU A 308 -13.76 -19.97 -11.02
CA LEU A 308 -14.45 -18.71 -10.82
C LEU A 308 -15.82 -19.02 -10.21
N ASP A 309 -16.08 -18.57 -8.99
CA ASP A 309 -17.45 -18.52 -8.49
C ASP A 309 -18.18 -17.42 -9.27
N PRO A 310 -19.22 -17.72 -10.06
CA PRO A 310 -19.92 -16.72 -10.87
C PRO A 310 -20.57 -15.61 -10.04
N ARG A 311 -20.68 -15.76 -8.72
CA ARG A 311 -21.26 -14.75 -7.82
C ARG A 311 -20.23 -13.74 -7.29
N THR A 312 -18.95 -14.07 -7.25
CA THR A 312 -17.93 -13.22 -6.62
C THR A 312 -17.62 -11.99 -7.46
N GLN A 313 -17.57 -12.14 -8.79
CA GLN A 313 -17.26 -11.04 -9.70
C GLN A 313 -18.36 -9.95 -9.70
N PRO A 314 -19.67 -10.26 -9.82
CA PRO A 314 -20.72 -9.25 -9.68
C PRO A 314 -20.77 -8.62 -8.27
N ALA A 315 -20.57 -9.41 -7.22
CA ALA A 315 -20.57 -8.89 -5.85
C ALA A 315 -19.43 -7.90 -5.61
N LEU A 316 -18.21 -8.22 -6.07
CA LEU A 316 -17.09 -7.30 -6.00
C LEU A 316 -17.31 -6.07 -6.88
N ALA A 317 -17.85 -6.25 -8.09
CA ALA A 317 -18.14 -5.12 -8.97
C ALA A 317 -19.13 -4.14 -8.32
N GLN A 318 -20.18 -4.66 -7.68
CA GLN A 318 -21.13 -3.88 -6.91
C GLN A 318 -20.50 -3.19 -5.69
N ALA A 319 -19.58 -3.86 -4.98
CA ALA A 319 -18.85 -3.25 -3.88
C ALA A 319 -17.97 -2.08 -4.34
N ILE A 320 -17.22 -2.25 -5.43
CA ILE A 320 -16.40 -1.20 -6.02
C ILE A 320 -17.29 -0.04 -6.53
N ALA A 321 -18.39 -0.34 -7.21
CA ALA A 321 -19.35 0.66 -7.66
C ALA A 321 -19.88 1.52 -6.51
N ARG A 322 -20.19 0.91 -5.36
CA ARG A 322 -20.60 1.64 -4.14
C ARG A 322 -19.49 2.54 -3.62
N ILE A 323 -18.23 2.10 -3.64
CA ILE A 323 -17.08 2.95 -3.26
C ILE A 323 -16.98 4.16 -4.19
N LEU A 324 -17.05 3.94 -5.50
CA LEU A 324 -16.95 5.01 -6.51
C LEU A 324 -18.10 6.02 -6.44
N ALA A 325 -19.30 5.56 -6.10
CA ALA A 325 -20.49 6.41 -5.96
C ALA A 325 -20.64 7.07 -4.59
N THR A 326 -19.79 6.73 -3.60
CA THR A 326 -19.87 7.29 -2.25
C THR A 326 -19.02 8.56 -2.13
N THR A 327 -19.59 9.62 -1.57
CA THR A 327 -18.84 10.84 -1.23
C THR A 327 -17.99 10.60 0.02
N PRO A 328 -16.65 10.78 -0.04
CA PRO A 328 -15.79 10.58 1.13
C PRO A 328 -16.14 11.49 2.31
N SER A 329 -16.06 10.95 3.53
CA SER A 329 -16.42 11.67 4.76
C SER A 329 -15.49 12.85 5.08
N VAL A 330 -14.29 12.93 4.50
CA VAL A 330 -13.40 14.11 4.61
C VAL A 330 -14.11 15.38 4.16
N PHE A 331 -14.95 15.29 3.13
CA PHE A 331 -15.65 16.45 2.58
C PHE A 331 -16.80 16.91 3.47
N LEU A 332 -17.30 16.06 4.37
CA LEU A 332 -18.49 16.33 5.19
C LEU A 332 -18.16 17.01 6.53
N THR A 333 -16.89 17.10 6.92
CA THR A 333 -16.53 17.35 8.34
C THR A 333 -16.16 18.79 8.70
N LYS A 334 -15.90 19.71 7.76
CA LYS A 334 -15.34 21.04 8.12
C LYS A 334 -15.68 22.24 7.23
N GLN A 335 -16.74 22.25 6.44
CA GLN A 335 -16.98 23.36 5.51
C GLN A 335 -18.43 23.82 5.43
N SER A 336 -18.62 25.04 4.94
CA SER A 336 -19.94 25.57 4.61
C SER A 336 -20.67 24.60 3.65
N PRO A 337 -22.01 24.56 3.68
CA PRO A 337 -22.78 23.65 2.82
C PRO A 337 -22.46 23.86 1.32
N SER A 338 -22.18 25.10 0.88
CA SER A 338 -21.81 25.41 -0.50
C SER A 338 -20.44 24.90 -0.92
N ASP A 339 -19.44 24.96 -0.03
CA ASP A 339 -18.08 24.49 -0.33
C ASP A 339 -18.01 22.96 -0.39
N THR A 340 -18.79 22.31 0.48
CA THR A 340 -18.92 20.85 0.54
C THR A 340 -19.50 20.28 -0.74
N GLU A 341 -20.56 20.89 -1.28
CA GLU A 341 -21.18 20.48 -2.54
C GLU A 341 -20.20 20.64 -3.72
N SER A 342 -19.47 21.76 -3.76
CA SER A 342 -18.43 22.02 -4.78
C SER A 342 -17.31 20.97 -4.77
N LEU A 343 -16.83 20.56 -3.60
CA LEU A 343 -15.80 19.52 -3.47
C LEU A 343 -16.31 18.14 -3.85
N ALA A 344 -17.52 17.77 -3.43
CA ALA A 344 -18.14 16.50 -3.79
C ALA A 344 -18.32 16.39 -5.31
N VAL A 345 -18.76 17.47 -5.97
CA VAL A 345 -18.86 17.54 -7.43
C VAL A 345 -17.50 17.37 -8.10
N LYS A 346 -16.44 18.02 -7.60
CA LYS A 346 -15.07 17.88 -8.13
C LYS A 346 -14.55 16.45 -8.00
N TYR A 347 -14.77 15.81 -6.85
CA TYR A 347 -14.42 14.42 -6.62
C TYR A 347 -15.12 13.50 -7.62
N HIS A 348 -16.45 13.58 -7.71
CA HIS A 348 -17.23 12.73 -8.60
C HIS A 348 -16.92 12.98 -10.07
N SER A 349 -16.58 14.21 -10.45
CA SER A 349 -16.13 14.52 -11.82
C SER A 349 -14.81 13.84 -12.16
N ALA A 350 -13.84 13.84 -11.23
CA ALA A 350 -12.54 13.18 -11.43
C ALA A 350 -12.65 11.64 -11.48
N ILE A 351 -13.59 11.06 -10.74
CA ILE A 351 -13.91 9.63 -10.83
C ILE A 351 -14.63 9.33 -12.14
N ALA A 352 -15.60 10.16 -12.54
CA ALA A 352 -16.40 9.94 -13.74
C ALA A 352 -15.58 9.88 -15.02
N GLU A 353 -14.57 10.73 -15.16
CA GLU A 353 -13.65 10.67 -16.31
C GLU A 353 -12.97 9.30 -16.41
N GLN A 354 -12.52 8.74 -15.29
CA GLN A 354 -11.86 7.44 -15.25
C GLN A 354 -12.83 6.28 -15.44
N VAL A 355 -14.05 6.37 -14.89
CA VAL A 355 -15.10 5.36 -15.08
C VAL A 355 -15.51 5.26 -16.54
N LEU A 356 -15.62 6.39 -17.24
CA LEU A 356 -15.88 6.40 -18.68
C LEU A 356 -14.72 5.72 -19.45
N GLU A 357 -13.46 5.91 -19.05
CA GLU A 357 -12.34 5.18 -19.71
C GLU A 357 -12.46 3.66 -19.61
N LEU A 358 -13.05 3.11 -18.54
CA LEU A 358 -13.26 1.66 -18.40
C LEU A 358 -14.24 1.09 -19.42
N LEU A 359 -15.12 1.93 -19.94
CA LEU A 359 -16.12 1.54 -20.90
C LEU A 359 -15.60 1.59 -22.34
N VAL A 360 -14.41 2.16 -22.59
CA VAL A 360 -13.73 2.12 -23.89
C VAL A 360 -13.14 0.70 -24.07
N PRO A 361 -13.64 -0.12 -25.02
CA PRO A 361 -12.98 -1.35 -25.44
C PRO A 361 -11.59 -1.02 -25.98
N SER A 362 -10.64 -1.93 -25.80
CA SER A 362 -9.31 -1.82 -26.40
C SER A 362 -9.38 -2.10 -27.91
N CYS A 363 -10.07 -1.27 -28.68
CA CYS A 363 -10.15 -1.42 -30.14
C CYS A 363 -8.85 -0.87 -30.74
N GLY A 364 -7.86 -1.73 -30.95
CA GLY A 364 -6.56 -1.31 -31.49
C GLY A 364 -5.36 -2.25 -31.26
N ARG A 365 -5.57 -3.57 -31.18
CA ARG A 365 -4.50 -4.57 -31.36
C ARG A 365 -4.95 -5.61 -32.39
N VAL A 366 -5.44 -5.14 -33.52
CA VAL A 366 -5.37 -5.92 -34.76
C VAL A 366 -4.05 -5.47 -35.37
N ASP A 367 -2.98 -6.21 -35.08
CA ASP A 367 -1.95 -6.60 -36.04
C ASP A 367 -0.77 -7.29 -35.34
N SER A 368 -0.55 -8.54 -35.76
CA SER A 368 0.69 -9.32 -35.63
C SER A 368 1.16 -9.72 -34.22
N SER A 369 0.50 -10.70 -33.63
CA SER A 369 1.11 -11.95 -33.14
C SER A 369 0.13 -12.67 -32.21
N THR A 370 -0.03 -13.97 -32.43
CA THR A 370 -0.68 -14.91 -31.52
C THR A 370 -0.24 -14.65 -30.08
N THR A 371 -1.22 -14.58 -29.16
CA THR A 371 -1.13 -14.38 -27.70
C THR A 371 -1.23 -12.94 -27.18
N THR A 372 -2.40 -12.30 -27.34
CA THR A 372 -2.88 -11.41 -26.27
C THR A 372 -3.21 -12.29 -25.05
N PRO A 373 -2.63 -12.03 -23.86
CA PRO A 373 -2.83 -12.89 -22.71
C PRO A 373 -4.30 -12.80 -22.26
N ILE A 374 -4.95 -13.95 -22.07
CA ILE A 374 -6.35 -14.09 -21.61
C ILE A 374 -6.66 -13.22 -20.38
N ALA A 375 -5.64 -12.94 -19.56
CA ALA A 375 -5.70 -12.06 -18.40
C ALA A 375 -6.04 -10.58 -18.74
N GLU A 376 -5.53 -10.02 -19.84
CA GLU A 376 -5.82 -8.62 -20.24
C GLU A 376 -7.30 -8.44 -20.65
N ASP A 377 -7.89 -9.45 -21.30
CA ASP A 377 -9.30 -9.45 -21.69
C ASP A 377 -10.23 -9.61 -20.46
N SER A 378 -9.89 -10.51 -19.53
CA SER A 378 -10.66 -10.71 -18.30
C SER A 378 -10.71 -9.45 -17.41
N VAL A 379 -9.58 -8.75 -17.26
CA VAL A 379 -9.51 -7.46 -16.53
C VAL A 379 -10.35 -6.38 -17.21
N SER A 380 -10.34 -6.33 -18.54
CA SER A 380 -11.11 -5.35 -19.32
C SER A 380 -12.62 -5.58 -19.16
N ARG A 381 -13.08 -6.83 -19.26
CA ARG A 381 -14.48 -7.20 -19.02
C ARG A 381 -14.94 -6.89 -17.59
N PHE A 382 -14.10 -7.17 -16.60
CA PHE A 382 -14.39 -6.80 -15.22
C PHE A 382 -14.46 -5.29 -15.03
N GLY A 383 -13.55 -4.54 -15.66
CA GLY A 383 -13.57 -3.07 -15.68
C GLY A 383 -14.86 -2.51 -16.29
N TYR A 384 -15.33 -3.09 -17.40
CA TYR A 384 -16.59 -2.70 -18.03
C TYR A 384 -17.80 -2.92 -17.10
N LEU A 385 -17.89 -4.10 -16.47
CA LEU A 385 -18.94 -4.42 -15.50
C LEU A 385 -18.95 -3.41 -14.34
N VAL A 386 -17.77 -3.11 -13.78
CA VAL A 386 -17.64 -2.10 -12.71
C VAL A 386 -18.06 -0.73 -13.20
N GLY A 387 -17.66 -0.34 -14.41
CA GLY A 387 -18.02 0.94 -15.01
C GLY A 387 -19.54 1.13 -15.11
N LEU A 388 -20.24 0.17 -15.69
CA LEU A 388 -21.71 0.18 -15.78
C LEU A 388 -22.37 0.22 -14.41
N THR A 389 -21.91 -0.63 -13.49
CA THR A 389 -22.48 -0.73 -12.14
C THR A 389 -22.27 0.57 -11.36
N ALA A 390 -21.11 1.22 -11.52
CA ALA A 390 -20.81 2.50 -10.87
C ALA A 390 -21.70 3.65 -11.41
N ILE A 391 -21.94 3.69 -12.72
CA ILE A 391 -22.86 4.67 -13.32
C ILE A 391 -24.28 4.46 -12.78
N HIS A 392 -24.75 3.22 -12.77
CA HIS A 392 -26.07 2.88 -12.23
C HIS A 392 -26.20 3.28 -10.76
N GLU A 393 -25.23 2.91 -9.92
CA GLU A 393 -25.21 3.23 -8.50
C GLU A 393 -25.21 4.75 -8.24
N LEU A 394 -24.44 5.53 -9.00
CA LEU A 394 -24.46 7.00 -8.85
C LEU A 394 -25.80 7.59 -9.29
N CYS A 395 -26.38 7.13 -10.40
CA CYS A 395 -27.68 7.62 -10.87
C CYS A 395 -28.79 7.30 -9.86
N ASN A 396 -28.74 6.12 -9.22
CA ASN A 396 -29.71 5.74 -8.20
C ASN A 396 -29.60 6.62 -6.93
N ARG A 397 -28.38 6.99 -6.53
CA ARG A 397 -28.13 7.85 -5.37
C ARG A 397 -28.37 9.34 -5.63
N ASN A 398 -27.99 9.82 -6.82
CA ASN A 398 -28.12 11.21 -7.23
C ASN A 398 -28.32 11.30 -8.75
N ALA A 399 -29.58 11.27 -9.17
CA ALA A 399 -29.97 11.27 -10.58
C ALA A 399 -29.47 12.50 -11.35
N GLN A 400 -29.45 13.68 -10.72
CA GLN A 400 -29.00 14.91 -11.37
C GLN A 400 -27.49 14.88 -11.66
N LEU A 401 -26.69 14.46 -10.67
CA LEU A 401 -25.25 14.34 -10.81
C LEU A 401 -24.89 13.23 -11.82
N GLY A 402 -25.56 12.07 -11.73
CA GLY A 402 -25.39 10.97 -12.68
C GLY A 402 -25.74 11.35 -14.11
N ARG A 403 -26.83 12.11 -14.31
CA ARG A 403 -27.19 12.67 -15.63
C ARG A 403 -26.07 13.56 -16.18
N ARG A 404 -25.60 14.51 -15.37
CA ARG A 404 -24.58 15.49 -15.78
C ARG A 404 -23.23 14.84 -16.10
N LEU A 405 -22.80 13.86 -15.30
CA LEU A 405 -21.47 13.27 -15.44
C LEU A 405 -21.40 12.13 -16.46
N TYR A 406 -22.47 11.33 -16.59
CA TYR A 406 -22.47 10.12 -17.40
C TYR A 406 -23.53 10.15 -18.50
N LEU A 407 -24.81 10.22 -18.14
CA LEU A 407 -25.89 9.92 -19.08
C LEU A 407 -25.92 10.88 -20.27
N SER A 408 -25.72 12.19 -20.05
CA SER A 408 -25.68 13.15 -21.18
C SER A 408 -24.61 12.77 -22.21
N ARG A 409 -23.41 12.41 -21.76
CA ARG A 409 -22.30 12.01 -22.65
C ARG A 409 -22.59 10.71 -23.39
N LEU A 410 -23.21 9.74 -22.70
CA LEU A 410 -23.59 8.46 -23.29
C LEU A 410 -24.73 8.63 -24.30
N PHE A 411 -25.75 9.43 -23.98
CA PHE A 411 -26.84 9.74 -24.91
C PHE A 411 -26.32 10.49 -26.14
N ASP A 412 -25.41 11.46 -25.98
CA ASP A 412 -24.78 12.15 -27.11
C ASP A 412 -23.97 11.20 -28.00
N ALA A 413 -23.32 10.18 -27.41
CA ALA A 413 -22.62 9.15 -28.16
C ALA A 413 -23.60 8.24 -28.93
N LEU A 414 -24.65 7.76 -28.27
CA LEU A 414 -25.70 6.94 -28.88
C LEU A 414 -26.45 7.69 -29.99
N HIS A 415 -26.80 8.95 -29.76
CA HIS A 415 -27.49 9.77 -30.74
C HIS A 415 -26.65 9.94 -32.01
N ARG A 416 -25.34 10.16 -31.87
CA ARG A 416 -24.42 10.20 -33.03
C ARG A 416 -24.43 8.87 -33.79
N LEU A 417 -24.30 7.75 -33.09
CA LEU A 417 -24.30 6.41 -33.71
C LEU A 417 -25.60 6.10 -34.48
N VAL A 418 -26.74 6.52 -33.96
CA VAL A 418 -28.04 6.28 -34.59
C VAL A 418 -28.27 7.20 -35.80
N HIS A 419 -27.71 8.41 -35.80
CA HIS A 419 -27.99 9.42 -36.83
C HIS A 419 -26.90 9.57 -37.90
N THR A 420 -25.66 9.11 -37.66
CA THR A 420 -24.64 9.00 -38.70
C THR A 420 -24.74 7.61 -39.36
N GLY A 421 -25.35 7.54 -40.54
CA GLY A 421 -25.39 6.31 -41.34
C GLY A 421 -23.98 5.80 -41.73
N PRO A 422 -23.85 4.55 -42.20
CA PRO A 422 -22.56 3.87 -42.42
C PRO A 422 -21.65 4.47 -43.51
N ASN A 423 -22.04 5.55 -44.20
CA ASN A 423 -21.38 6.01 -45.44
C ASN A 423 -20.57 7.31 -45.34
N GLU A 424 -20.38 7.89 -44.15
CA GLU A 424 -19.48 9.05 -43.98
C GLU A 424 -18.37 8.75 -42.96
N TRP A 425 -17.51 7.77 -43.28
CA TRP A 425 -16.31 7.47 -42.51
C TRP A 425 -15.09 7.95 -43.30
N SER A 426 -14.80 9.25 -43.21
CA SER A 426 -13.54 9.85 -43.66
C SER A 426 -12.39 9.36 -42.76
N GLU A 427 -11.39 8.71 -43.38
CA GLU A 427 -10.30 7.97 -42.76
C GLU A 427 -9.32 8.76 -41.87
N SER A 428 -9.54 10.04 -41.57
CA SER A 428 -8.54 10.84 -40.84
C SER A 428 -8.87 11.15 -39.36
N GLU A 429 -10.11 10.94 -38.89
CA GLU A 429 -10.49 11.17 -37.48
C GLU A 429 -11.10 9.95 -36.75
N GLY A 430 -11.31 8.84 -37.47
CA GLY A 430 -12.09 7.68 -37.00
C GLY A 430 -11.38 6.72 -36.04
N GLN A 431 -10.04 6.65 -36.04
CA GLN A 431 -9.33 5.55 -35.37
C GLN A 431 -9.16 5.69 -33.84
N ARG A 432 -9.51 6.82 -33.21
CA ARG A 432 -9.39 6.96 -31.73
C ARG A 432 -10.69 7.25 -30.99
N LYS A 433 -11.76 7.64 -31.68
CA LYS A 433 -13.01 8.09 -31.01
C LYS A 433 -14.06 6.98 -30.86
N PHE A 434 -13.98 5.89 -31.62
CA PHE A 434 -15.02 4.85 -31.66
C PHE A 434 -14.52 3.43 -31.44
N CYS A 435 -13.60 3.25 -30.49
CA CYS A 435 -13.29 1.92 -29.97
C CYS A 435 -14.47 1.26 -29.23
N TRP A 436 -15.56 2.00 -28.97
CA TRP A 436 -16.62 1.71 -28.01
C TRP A 436 -17.53 0.51 -28.30
N LEU A 437 -17.62 0.02 -29.54
CA LEU A 437 -18.70 -0.88 -29.95
C LEU A 437 -18.26 -1.85 -31.05
N HIS A 438 -17.31 -2.75 -30.75
CA HIS A 438 -17.34 -4.08 -31.35
C HIS A 438 -18.04 -5.01 -30.35
N TRP A 439 -19.28 -5.38 -30.68
CA TRP A 439 -20.13 -6.32 -29.93
C TRP A 439 -19.66 -7.75 -30.10
#